data_AF-A0A3E2NJU2-F1
#
_entry.id   AF-A0A3E2NJU2-F1
#
_cell.length_a   1.000
_cell.length_b   1.000
_cell.length_c   1.000
_cell.angle_alpha   90.00
_cell.angle_beta   90.00
_cell.angle_gamma   90.00
#
_symmetry.space_group_name_H-M   'P 1'
#
loop_
_entity.id
_entity.type
_entity.pdbx_description
1 polymer ?
#
loop_
_entity_poly.entity_id
_entity_poly.type
_entity_poly.pdbx_seq_one_letter_code
_entity_poly.pdbx_strand_id
1 'polypeptide(L)'
;MEPQIELAKTRDFGEVIGDTFMFIKQNFKELLKNYFIFCGIFMVFGCVAFAMSQVRMMKIMNEVNIEGPRTFSSISGIWGSYTTMIVVGISGYCAGITTILCYLAIYKQKGNLKPTSEEIWNFFKYYYLRVLLASIVMVLLLSFAYALCLIPGVWLFPIFGLIYPIMIMENTGFGFAFSRSFQLIKDNWWITAGSLFVIWLIAYIMSMVFTIPASAANLASAFITPGKMQNLSLGSIIFSAIMQQLAQLMFIIPTIGICLLYYNLVETKEGSSLMDRISKFGEHNPQTGFPNEEY
;
A
#
# COMPACT_ATOMS: atom_id res chain seq x y z
N MET A 1 0.85 29.14 6.69
CA MET A 1 1.24 27.79 7.18
C MET A 1 -0.01 26.94 7.07
N GLU A 2 -0.02 25.94 6.19
CA GLU A 2 -1.21 25.09 6.02
C GLU A 2 -1.43 24.26 7.30
N PRO A 3 -2.69 24.06 7.73
CA PRO A 3 -3.00 23.36 8.97
C PRO A 3 -2.49 21.91 8.91
N GLN A 4 -1.78 21.51 9.97
CA GLN A 4 -1.31 20.13 10.16
C GLN A 4 -2.52 19.20 10.36
N ILE A 5 -2.56 18.09 9.61
CA ILE A 5 -3.69 17.16 9.67
C ILE A 5 -3.57 16.30 10.93
N GLU A 6 -4.54 16.43 11.85
CA GLU A 6 -4.64 15.55 13.00
C GLU A 6 -5.07 14.15 12.58
N LEU A 7 -4.17 13.16 12.70
CA LEU A 7 -4.46 11.78 12.29
C LEU A 7 -5.59 11.12 13.12
N ALA A 8 -5.72 11.49 14.40
CA ALA A 8 -6.70 10.94 15.35
C ALA A 8 -7.96 11.81 15.44
N LYS A 9 -8.84 11.68 14.43
CA LYS A 9 -10.12 12.38 14.33
C LYS A 9 -11.19 11.43 13.78
N THR A 10 -12.41 11.53 14.31
CA THR A 10 -13.60 10.93 13.69
C THR A 10 -13.88 11.61 12.35
N ARG A 11 -14.01 10.82 11.30
CA ARG A 11 -14.17 11.29 9.92
C ARG A 11 -15.34 10.60 9.27
N ASP A 12 -16.08 11.35 8.46
CA ASP A 12 -16.98 10.74 7.49
C ASP A 12 -16.19 10.17 6.29
N PHE A 13 -16.78 9.25 5.54
CA PHE A 13 -16.18 8.61 4.37
C PHE A 13 -15.58 9.61 3.37
N GLY A 14 -16.32 10.68 3.05
CA GLY A 14 -15.85 11.73 2.15
C GLY A 14 -14.66 12.50 2.72
N GLU A 15 -14.63 12.71 4.04
CA GLU A 15 -13.51 13.36 4.73
C GLU A 15 -12.27 12.45 4.74
N VAL A 16 -12.42 11.13 4.89
CA VAL A 16 -11.26 10.19 4.80
C VAL A 16 -10.57 10.33 3.44
N ILE A 17 -11.33 10.37 2.35
CA ILE A 17 -10.75 10.53 1.00
C ILE A 17 -10.13 11.93 0.86
N GLY A 18 -10.86 12.98 1.25
CA GLY A 18 -10.39 14.36 1.18
C GLY A 18 -9.08 14.57 1.94
N ASP A 19 -9.02 14.10 3.19
CA ASP A 19 -7.85 14.17 4.06
C ASP A 19 -6.69 13.34 3.52
N THR A 20 -6.96 12.20 2.88
CA THR A 20 -5.92 11.39 2.21
C THR A 20 -5.22 12.22 1.13
N PHE A 21 -5.98 12.86 0.24
CA PHE A 21 -5.41 13.70 -0.81
C PHE A 21 -4.75 14.96 -0.26
N MET A 22 -5.34 15.58 0.76
CA MET A 22 -4.76 16.75 1.42
C MET A 22 -3.41 16.40 2.07
N PHE A 23 -3.32 15.27 2.77
CA PHE A 23 -2.10 14.79 3.40
C PHE A 23 -1.01 14.50 2.36
N ILE A 24 -1.37 13.82 1.27
CA ILE A 24 -0.45 13.57 0.17
C ILE A 24 0.04 14.88 -0.43
N LYS A 25 -0.84 15.85 -0.67
CA LYS A 25 -0.48 17.15 -1.24
C LYS A 25 0.46 17.94 -0.33
N GLN A 26 0.20 17.98 0.97
CA GLN A 26 1.02 18.68 1.96
C GLN A 26 2.41 18.06 2.14
N ASN A 27 2.51 16.73 2.06
CA ASN A 27 3.74 15.98 2.32
C ASN A 27 4.35 15.32 1.08
N PHE A 28 3.92 15.72 -0.13
CA PHE A 28 4.24 15.03 -1.39
C PHE A 28 5.74 14.81 -1.58
N LYS A 29 6.54 15.86 -1.37
CA LYS A 29 8.00 15.82 -1.57
C LYS A 29 8.68 14.82 -0.63
N GLU A 30 8.30 14.82 0.65
CA GLU A 30 8.93 13.94 1.66
C GLU A 30 8.43 12.50 1.54
N LEU A 31 7.14 12.31 1.24
CA LEU A 31 6.58 10.98 0.96
C LEU A 31 7.26 10.33 -0.23
N LEU A 32 7.38 11.06 -1.34
CA LEU A 32 8.00 10.55 -2.56
C LEU A 32 9.50 10.29 -2.36
N LYS A 33 10.22 11.20 -1.71
CA LYS A 33 11.65 11.04 -1.38
C LYS A 33 11.88 9.79 -0.53
N ASN A 34 11.14 9.62 0.56
CA ASN A 34 11.27 8.44 1.41
C ASN A 34 10.84 7.18 0.66
N TYR A 35 9.75 7.21 -0.12
CA TYR A 35 9.37 6.07 -0.94
C TYR A 35 10.50 5.62 -1.87
N PHE A 36 11.15 6.54 -2.60
CA PHE A 36 12.26 6.18 -3.49
C PHE A 36 13.53 5.74 -2.77
N ILE A 37 13.84 6.28 -1.58
CA ILE A 37 15.00 5.83 -0.79
C ILE A 37 14.85 4.37 -0.37
N PHE A 38 13.67 4.00 0.11
CA PHE A 38 13.41 2.67 0.68
C PHE A 38 12.99 1.64 -0.37
N CYS A 39 12.18 2.06 -1.34
CA CYS A 39 11.65 1.18 -2.38
C CYS A 39 12.49 1.19 -3.66
N GLY A 40 13.43 2.13 -3.82
CA GLY A 40 14.17 2.32 -5.08
C GLY A 40 14.92 1.07 -5.53
N ILE A 41 15.57 0.36 -4.60
CA ILE A 41 16.25 -0.91 -4.91
C ILE A 41 15.26 -1.97 -5.42
N PHE A 42 14.09 -2.08 -4.78
CA PHE A 42 13.03 -3.00 -5.20
C PHE A 42 12.40 -2.60 -6.53
N MET A 43 12.31 -1.30 -6.83
CA MET A 43 11.84 -0.83 -8.14
C MET A 43 12.81 -1.20 -9.26
N VAL A 44 14.13 -1.08 -9.03
CA VAL A 44 15.15 -1.50 -10.02
C VAL A 44 15.08 -3.01 -10.26
N PHE A 45 15.08 -3.82 -9.20
CA PHE A 45 14.92 -5.26 -9.33
C PHE A 45 13.56 -5.64 -9.95
N GLY A 46 12.51 -4.89 -9.64
CA GLY A 46 11.17 -5.06 -10.20
C GLY A 46 11.14 -4.78 -11.70
N CYS A 47 11.82 -3.73 -12.16
CA CYS A 47 12.01 -3.44 -13.59
C CYS A 47 12.72 -4.60 -14.30
N VAL A 48 13.82 -5.10 -13.73
CA VAL A 48 14.59 -6.21 -14.31
C VAL A 48 13.76 -7.49 -14.34
N ALA A 49 13.10 -7.84 -13.24
CA ALA A 49 12.28 -9.05 -13.15
C ALA A 49 11.09 -9.01 -14.13
N PHE A 50 10.44 -7.86 -14.27
CA PHE A 50 9.34 -7.65 -15.23
C PHE A 50 9.84 -7.72 -16.68
N ALA A 51 10.96 -7.08 -17.00
CA ALA A 51 11.53 -7.14 -18.33
C ALA A 51 11.96 -8.57 -18.70
N MET A 52 12.57 -9.30 -17.77
CA MET A 52 12.96 -10.70 -17.95
C MET A 52 11.76 -11.61 -18.17
N SER A 53 10.66 -11.45 -17.42
CA SER A 53 9.45 -12.24 -17.58
C SER A 53 8.76 -11.96 -18.93
N GLN A 54 8.71 -10.70 -19.36
CA GLN A 54 8.24 -10.30 -20.69
C GLN A 54 9.07 -10.93 -21.82
N VAL A 55 10.40 -10.83 -21.78
CA VAL A 55 11.29 -11.43 -22.79
C VAL A 55 11.12 -12.94 -22.85
N ARG A 56 11.05 -13.62 -21.70
CA ARG A 56 10.84 -15.07 -21.66
C ARG A 56 9.46 -15.46 -22.19
N MET A 57 8.41 -14.72 -21.85
CA MET A 57 7.07 -14.99 -22.37
C MET A 57 7.05 -14.88 -23.91
N MET A 58 7.65 -13.83 -24.47
CA MET A 58 7.73 -13.66 -25.92
C MET A 58 8.53 -14.78 -26.61
N LYS A 59 9.72 -15.14 -26.10
CA LYS A 59 10.53 -16.21 -26.68
C LYS A 59 9.75 -17.50 -26.86
N ILE A 60 8.94 -17.85 -25.87
CA ILE A 60 8.25 -19.13 -25.88
C ILE A 60 6.91 -19.05 -26.62
N MET A 61 6.25 -17.88 -26.64
CA MET A 61 5.19 -17.63 -27.63
C MET A 61 5.76 -17.78 -29.04
N ASN A 62 7.03 -17.42 -29.24
CA ASN A 62 7.66 -17.61 -30.53
C ASN A 62 7.99 -19.07 -30.84
N GLU A 63 8.61 -19.78 -29.90
CA GLU A 63 8.94 -21.21 -30.04
C GLU A 63 7.69 -22.08 -30.31
N VAL A 64 6.57 -21.86 -29.61
CA VAL A 64 5.33 -22.65 -29.80
C VAL A 64 4.76 -22.53 -31.21
N ASN A 65 4.81 -21.33 -31.77
CA ASN A 65 4.26 -21.10 -33.10
C ASN A 65 5.17 -21.68 -34.21
N ILE A 66 6.45 -21.94 -33.93
CA ILE A 66 7.43 -22.41 -34.92
C ILE A 66 7.65 -23.92 -34.81
N GLU A 67 7.74 -24.48 -33.60
CA GLU A 67 8.27 -25.83 -33.35
C GLU A 67 7.26 -26.84 -32.77
N GLY A 68 6.03 -26.41 -32.44
CA GLY A 68 4.99 -27.31 -31.90
C GLY A 68 5.01 -27.48 -30.37
N PRO A 69 4.38 -28.55 -29.82
CA PRO A 69 4.14 -28.69 -28.37
C PRO A 69 5.42 -28.75 -27.52
N ARG A 70 5.39 -28.08 -26.35
CA ARG A 70 6.57 -27.81 -25.53
C ARG A 70 7.13 -29.01 -24.75
N THR A 71 8.44 -29.00 -24.59
CA THR A 71 9.18 -29.78 -23.57
C THR A 71 9.00 -29.15 -22.17
N PHE A 72 9.04 -29.98 -21.12
CA PHE A 72 8.94 -29.56 -19.70
C PHE A 72 9.98 -28.49 -19.30
N SER A 73 11.14 -28.44 -19.96
CA SER A 73 12.21 -27.45 -19.74
C SER A 73 11.81 -26.01 -20.11
N SER A 74 11.03 -25.81 -21.17
CA SER A 74 10.55 -24.47 -21.55
C SER A 74 9.49 -23.97 -20.56
N ILE A 75 8.73 -24.88 -19.94
CA ILE A 75 7.73 -24.55 -18.91
C ILE A 75 8.40 -24.18 -17.58
N SER A 76 9.46 -24.90 -17.16
CA SER A 76 10.17 -24.61 -15.91
C SER A 76 10.88 -23.24 -15.95
N GLY A 77 11.41 -22.84 -17.11
CA GLY A 77 11.99 -21.51 -17.32
C GLY A 77 11.01 -20.35 -17.14
N ILE A 78 9.72 -20.56 -17.48
CA ILE A 78 8.63 -19.59 -17.26
C ILE A 78 8.37 -19.47 -15.78
N TRP A 79 8.09 -20.60 -15.13
CA TRP A 79 7.81 -20.65 -13.70
C TRP A 79 8.91 -19.96 -12.91
N GLY A 80 10.18 -20.23 -13.21
CA GLY A 80 11.31 -19.53 -12.58
C GLY A 80 11.22 -18.01 -12.69
N SER A 81 11.01 -17.46 -13.89
CA SER A 81 10.92 -15.99 -14.07
C SER A 81 9.69 -15.36 -13.45
N TYR A 82 8.53 -16.02 -13.50
CA TYR A 82 7.30 -15.52 -12.91
C TYR A 82 7.36 -15.58 -11.39
N THR A 83 7.93 -16.65 -10.81
CA THR A 83 8.19 -16.73 -9.38
C THR A 83 9.14 -15.62 -8.94
N THR A 84 10.23 -15.34 -9.67
CA THR A 84 11.11 -14.21 -9.36
C THR A 84 10.36 -12.87 -9.41
N MET A 85 9.54 -12.64 -10.45
CA MET A 85 8.74 -11.43 -10.58
C MET A 85 7.76 -11.26 -9.42
N ILE A 86 7.07 -12.34 -9.01
CA ILE A 86 6.13 -12.34 -7.89
C ILE A 86 6.85 -12.03 -6.59
N VAL A 87 7.98 -12.70 -6.30
CA VAL A 87 8.74 -12.50 -5.06
C VAL A 87 9.27 -11.07 -4.95
N VAL A 88 9.86 -10.54 -6.02
CA VAL A 88 10.33 -9.15 -6.06
C VAL A 88 9.17 -8.18 -5.94
N GLY A 89 8.04 -8.46 -6.60
CA GLY A 89 6.83 -7.64 -6.55
C GLY A 89 6.21 -7.56 -5.15
N ILE A 90 6.07 -8.70 -4.46
CA ILE A 90 5.59 -8.77 -3.07
C ILE A 90 6.56 -8.02 -2.15
N SER A 91 7.87 -8.21 -2.33
CA SER A 91 8.88 -7.55 -1.52
C SER A 91 8.85 -6.03 -1.66
N GLY A 92 8.69 -5.53 -2.89
CA GLY A 92 8.54 -4.10 -3.18
C GLY A 92 7.24 -3.52 -2.64
N TYR A 93 6.13 -4.25 -2.78
CA TYR A 93 4.84 -3.85 -2.21
C TYR A 93 4.88 -3.75 -0.68
N CYS A 94 5.48 -4.74 0.00
CA CYS A 94 5.66 -4.72 1.45
C CYS A 94 6.56 -3.57 1.88
N ALA A 95 7.62 -3.27 1.13
CA ALA A 95 8.48 -2.13 1.39
C ALA A 95 7.68 -0.82 1.31
N GLY A 96 6.90 -0.63 0.24
CA GLY A 96 6.07 0.57 0.05
C GLY A 96 5.09 0.78 1.20
N ILE A 97 4.32 -0.25 1.55
CA ILE A 97 3.37 -0.18 2.67
C ILE A 97 4.07 0.15 3.98
N THR A 98 5.17 -0.55 4.29
CA THR A 98 5.90 -0.36 5.54
C THR A 98 6.44 1.06 5.64
N THR A 99 7.05 1.60 4.58
CA THR A 99 7.60 2.96 4.57
C THR A 99 6.53 4.01 4.83
N ILE A 100 5.37 3.89 4.19
CA ILE A 100 4.27 4.86 4.35
C ILE A 100 3.66 4.77 5.75
N LEU A 101 3.41 3.56 6.24
CA LEU A 101 2.84 3.38 7.58
C LEU A 101 3.82 3.80 8.67
N CYS A 102 5.12 3.52 8.54
CA CYS A 102 6.14 4.04 9.46
C CYS A 102 6.21 5.58 9.41
N TYR A 103 6.13 6.18 8.22
CA TYR A 103 6.05 7.64 8.08
C TYR A 103 4.86 8.21 8.87
N LEU A 104 3.67 7.62 8.72
CA LEU A 104 2.46 8.03 9.43
C LEU A 104 2.54 7.78 10.94
N ALA A 105 3.15 6.68 11.37
CA ALA A 105 3.35 6.37 12.78
C ALA A 105 4.24 7.42 13.47
N ILE A 106 5.36 7.77 12.86
CA ILE A 106 6.29 8.77 13.39
C ILE A 106 5.67 10.17 13.30
N TYR A 107 4.93 10.47 12.22
CA TYR A 107 4.20 11.73 12.09
C TYR A 107 3.21 11.93 13.25
N LYS A 108 2.51 10.87 13.67
CA LYS A 108 1.64 10.90 14.87
C LYS A 108 2.46 11.11 16.15
N GLN A 109 3.53 10.34 16.35
CA GLN A 109 4.35 10.41 17.58
C GLN A 109 4.98 11.78 17.80
N LYS A 110 5.33 12.50 16.72
CA LYS A 110 5.91 13.84 16.79
C LYS A 110 4.89 14.98 16.85
N GLY A 111 3.60 14.70 16.99
CA GLY A 111 2.56 15.73 17.01
C GLY A 111 2.44 16.46 15.67
N ASN A 112 2.45 15.72 14.56
CA ASN A 112 2.28 16.21 13.18
C ASN A 112 3.50 16.96 12.58
N LEU A 113 4.69 16.71 13.11
CA LEU A 113 5.95 17.16 12.50
C LEU A 113 6.47 16.15 11.46
N LYS A 114 7.14 16.66 10.43
CA LYS A 114 7.70 15.84 9.35
C LYS A 114 8.81 14.92 9.89
N PRO A 115 8.74 13.60 9.68
CA PRO A 115 9.74 12.65 10.15
C PRO A 115 11.02 12.70 9.30
N THR A 116 12.15 12.38 9.92
CA THR A 116 13.46 12.30 9.25
C THR A 116 13.64 10.91 8.63
N SER A 117 14.32 10.82 7.48
CA SER A 117 14.57 9.53 6.80
C SER A 117 15.28 8.48 7.66
N GLU A 118 16.12 8.91 8.61
CA GLU A 118 16.85 8.02 9.53
C GLU A 118 15.92 7.34 10.56
N GLU A 119 14.91 8.07 11.05
CA GLU A 119 13.94 7.52 12.00
C GLU A 119 13.05 6.48 11.33
N ILE A 120 12.64 6.78 10.09
CA ILE A 120 11.88 5.84 9.25
C ILE A 120 12.71 4.57 9.03
N TRP A 121 14.04 4.68 8.90
CA TRP A 121 14.92 3.53 8.67
C TRP A 121 14.97 2.57 9.85
N ASN A 122 14.98 3.10 11.08
CA ASN A 122 14.96 2.29 12.29
C ASN A 122 13.64 1.53 12.45
N PHE A 123 12.51 2.21 12.23
CA PHE A 123 11.19 1.57 12.23
C PHE A 123 11.05 0.56 11.08
N PHE A 124 11.52 0.92 9.89
CA PHE A 124 11.42 0.09 8.70
C PHE A 124 12.13 -1.25 8.89
N LYS A 125 13.37 -1.27 9.39
CA LYS A 125 14.11 -2.53 9.63
C LYS A 125 13.36 -3.49 10.55
N TYR A 126 12.72 -2.94 11.58
CA TYR A 126 11.98 -3.73 12.56
C TYR A 126 10.68 -4.29 12.00
N TYR A 127 9.91 -3.48 11.26
CA TYR A 127 8.59 -3.87 10.75
C TYR A 127 8.62 -4.58 9.39
N TYR A 128 9.61 -4.32 8.53
CA TYR A 128 9.64 -4.82 7.16
C TYR A 128 9.54 -6.35 7.10
N LEU A 129 10.35 -7.07 7.87
CA LEU A 129 10.30 -8.54 7.91
C LEU A 129 8.98 -9.06 8.49
N ARG A 130 8.39 -8.36 9.47
CA ARG A 130 7.10 -8.74 10.04
C ARG A 130 5.96 -8.56 9.04
N VAL A 131 5.97 -7.46 8.30
CA VAL A 131 5.01 -7.18 7.23
C VAL A 131 5.18 -8.17 6.08
N LEU A 132 6.42 -8.53 5.73
CA LEU A 132 6.72 -9.52 4.70
C LEU A 132 6.24 -10.92 5.10
N LEU A 133 6.48 -11.36 6.33
CA LEU A 133 5.96 -12.64 6.81
C LEU A 133 4.43 -12.63 6.90
N ALA A 134 3.85 -11.54 7.39
CA ALA A 134 2.40 -11.36 7.41
C ALA A 134 1.80 -11.40 5.99
N SER A 135 2.44 -10.79 4.99
CA SER A 135 1.93 -10.78 3.62
C SER A 135 1.91 -12.18 3.00
N ILE A 136 2.87 -13.05 3.32
CA ILE A 136 2.86 -14.45 2.88
C ILE A 136 1.66 -15.19 3.50
N VAL A 137 1.45 -15.05 4.81
CA VAL A 137 0.28 -15.66 5.50
C VAL A 137 -1.03 -15.13 4.92
N MET A 138 -1.09 -13.83 4.65
CA MET A 138 -2.25 -13.17 4.04
C MET A 138 -2.56 -13.72 2.64
N VAL A 139 -1.55 -13.86 1.79
CA VAL A 139 -1.72 -14.45 0.45
C VAL A 139 -2.26 -15.87 0.56
N LEU A 140 -1.71 -16.70 1.46
CA LEU A 140 -2.19 -18.07 1.66
C LEU A 140 -3.64 -18.13 2.14
N LEU A 141 -4.01 -17.29 3.13
CA LEU A 141 -5.38 -17.21 3.65
C LEU A 141 -6.36 -16.71 2.58
N LEU A 142 -5.96 -15.70 1.81
CA LEU A 142 -6.78 -15.15 0.73
C LEU A 142 -6.97 -16.17 -0.39
N SER A 143 -5.91 -16.86 -0.80
CA SER A 143 -5.97 -17.94 -1.80
C SER A 143 -6.87 -19.08 -1.34
N PHE A 144 -6.80 -19.47 -0.06
CA PHE A 144 -7.68 -20.50 0.50
C PHE A 144 -9.14 -20.04 0.59
N ALA A 145 -9.38 -18.79 1.00
CA ALA A 145 -10.72 -18.21 1.04
C ALA A 145 -11.37 -18.19 -0.35
N TYR A 146 -10.66 -17.71 -1.37
CA TYR A 146 -11.14 -17.71 -2.76
C TYR A 146 -11.33 -19.12 -3.33
N ALA A 147 -10.50 -20.09 -2.93
CA ALA A 147 -10.66 -21.48 -3.35
C ALA A 147 -11.91 -22.15 -2.75
N LEU A 148 -12.29 -21.79 -1.52
CA LEU A 148 -13.48 -22.35 -0.86
C LEU A 148 -14.79 -21.69 -1.34
N CYS A 149 -14.82 -20.37 -1.55
CA CYS A 149 -15.94 -19.64 -2.17
C CYS A 149 -15.56 -18.15 -2.38
N LEU A 150 -16.07 -17.48 -3.41
CA LEU A 150 -15.79 -16.04 -3.63
C LEU A 150 -16.37 -15.13 -2.53
N ILE A 151 -17.47 -15.55 -1.89
CA ILE A 151 -18.20 -14.78 -0.87
C ILE A 151 -17.33 -14.46 0.36
N PRO A 152 -16.67 -15.42 1.03
CA PRO A 152 -15.78 -15.12 2.16
C PRO A 152 -14.60 -14.23 1.75
N GLY A 153 -14.08 -14.34 0.53
CA GLY A 153 -13.01 -13.48 0.04
C GLY A 153 -13.40 -12.00 0.04
N VAL A 154 -14.61 -11.69 -0.46
CA VAL A 154 -15.15 -10.32 -0.46
C VAL A 154 -15.44 -9.83 0.96
N TRP A 155 -15.95 -10.71 1.82
CA TRP A 155 -16.29 -10.33 3.20
C TRP A 155 -15.05 -10.00 4.06
N LEU A 156 -13.93 -10.69 3.83
CA LEU A 156 -12.66 -10.48 4.54
C LEU A 156 -11.84 -9.30 4.00
N PHE A 157 -12.17 -8.75 2.83
CA PHE A 157 -11.43 -7.65 2.20
C PHE A 157 -11.15 -6.45 3.14
N PRO A 158 -12.14 -5.86 3.84
CA PRO A 158 -11.88 -4.72 4.72
C PRO A 158 -11.02 -5.10 5.94
N ILE A 159 -11.16 -6.34 6.42
CA ILE A 159 -10.41 -6.87 7.56
C ILE A 159 -8.93 -6.96 7.21
N PHE A 160 -8.63 -7.48 6.03
CA PHE A 160 -7.28 -7.58 5.51
C PHE A 160 -6.61 -6.22 5.30
N GLY A 161 -7.38 -5.20 4.91
CA GLY A 161 -6.88 -3.83 4.78
C GLY A 161 -6.31 -3.26 6.09
N LEU A 162 -6.96 -3.51 7.23
CA LEU A 162 -6.56 -2.93 8.52
C LEU A 162 -5.39 -3.63 9.22
N ILE A 163 -5.01 -4.84 8.80
CA ILE A 163 -3.98 -5.63 9.49
C ILE A 163 -2.63 -4.91 9.50
N TYR A 164 -2.17 -4.39 8.36
CA TYR A 164 -0.86 -3.71 8.29
C TYR A 164 -0.80 -2.44 9.15
N PRO A 165 -1.79 -1.52 9.10
CA PRO A 165 -1.84 -0.40 10.05
C PRO A 165 -1.83 -0.85 11.50
N ILE A 166 -2.63 -1.84 11.90
CA ILE A 166 -2.69 -2.31 13.30
C ILE A 166 -1.33 -2.86 13.74
N MET A 167 -0.68 -3.68 12.91
CA MET A 167 0.63 -4.25 13.24
C MET A 167 1.70 -3.19 13.49
N ILE A 168 1.70 -2.10 12.71
CA ILE A 168 2.71 -1.04 12.81
C ILE A 168 2.34 0.00 13.89
N MET A 169 1.07 0.40 13.97
CA MET A 169 0.61 1.45 14.88
C MET A 169 0.47 0.95 16.32
N GLU A 170 0.00 -0.28 16.52
CA GLU A 170 -0.14 -0.90 17.85
C GLU A 170 1.10 -1.76 18.23
N ASN A 171 2.08 -1.92 17.33
CA ASN A 171 3.25 -2.78 17.50
C ASN A 171 2.89 -4.23 17.91
N THR A 172 1.99 -4.85 17.17
CA THR A 172 1.43 -6.18 17.49
C THR A 172 1.81 -7.23 16.45
N GLY A 173 1.65 -8.51 16.83
CA GLY A 173 1.81 -9.65 15.93
C GLY A 173 0.59 -9.85 15.02
N PHE A 174 0.76 -10.64 13.95
CA PHE A 174 -0.28 -10.90 12.95
C PHE A 174 -1.60 -11.41 13.55
N GLY A 175 -1.54 -12.40 14.46
CA GLY A 175 -2.76 -13.00 15.02
C GLY A 175 -3.59 -12.02 15.85
N PHE A 176 -2.92 -11.16 16.63
CA PHE A 176 -3.60 -10.10 17.37
C PHE A 176 -4.20 -9.06 16.41
N ALA A 177 -3.41 -8.61 15.42
CA ALA A 177 -3.88 -7.65 14.42
C ALA A 177 -5.09 -8.16 13.64
N PHE A 178 -5.11 -9.45 13.29
CA PHE A 178 -6.26 -10.10 12.66
C PHE A 178 -7.51 -10.03 13.54
N SER A 179 -7.44 -10.48 14.79
CA SER A 179 -8.58 -10.42 15.73
C SER A 179 -9.04 -8.97 15.98
N ARG A 180 -8.09 -8.04 16.11
CA ARG A 180 -8.34 -6.62 16.32
C ARG A 180 -9.06 -6.01 15.11
N SER A 181 -8.68 -6.35 13.88
CA SER A 181 -9.40 -5.91 12.67
C SER A 181 -10.88 -6.30 12.70
N PHE A 182 -11.22 -7.52 13.12
CA PHE A 182 -12.61 -7.95 13.27
C PHE A 182 -13.36 -7.11 14.31
N GLN A 183 -12.72 -6.87 15.46
CA GLN A 183 -13.33 -6.06 16.52
C GLN A 183 -13.59 -4.63 16.05
N LEU A 184 -12.66 -4.01 15.32
CA LEU A 184 -12.80 -2.64 14.83
C LEU A 184 -13.87 -2.50 13.75
N ILE A 185 -14.07 -3.52 12.90
CA ILE A 185 -14.98 -3.43 11.75
C ILE A 185 -16.42 -3.82 12.10
N LYS A 186 -16.64 -4.62 13.15
CA LYS A 186 -17.93 -5.27 13.48
C LYS A 186 -19.17 -4.37 13.34
N ASP A 187 -19.10 -3.13 13.77
CA ASP A 187 -20.25 -2.21 13.81
C ASP A 187 -20.38 -1.34 12.55
N ASN A 188 -19.29 -1.15 11.80
CA ASN A 188 -19.20 -0.23 10.66
C ASN A 188 -18.69 -0.92 9.38
N TRP A 189 -19.03 -2.20 9.18
CA TRP A 189 -18.48 -3.01 8.10
C TRP A 189 -18.75 -2.42 6.71
N TRP A 190 -20.00 -2.06 6.42
CA TRP A 190 -20.40 -1.52 5.10
C TRP A 190 -19.71 -0.19 4.77
N ILE A 191 -19.62 0.71 5.74
CA ILE A 191 -18.96 2.00 5.57
C ILE A 191 -17.47 1.79 5.33
N THR A 192 -16.83 0.91 6.11
CA THR A 192 -15.41 0.56 5.95
C THR A 192 -15.14 -0.08 4.59
N ALA A 193 -15.94 -1.06 4.19
CA ALA A 193 -15.81 -1.76 2.92
C ALA A 193 -16.02 -0.82 1.72
N GLY A 194 -17.07 0.00 1.76
CA GLY A 194 -17.33 1.03 0.74
C GLY A 194 -16.19 2.05 0.66
N SER A 195 -15.66 2.47 1.82
CA SER A 195 -14.54 3.40 1.89
C SER A 195 -13.30 2.85 1.20
N LEU A 196 -12.91 1.63 1.58
CA LEU A 196 -11.77 0.95 0.99
C LEU A 196 -11.98 0.70 -0.50
N PHE A 197 -13.17 0.27 -0.90
CA PHE A 197 -13.49 0.04 -2.30
C PHE A 197 -13.29 1.30 -3.15
N VAL A 198 -13.82 2.45 -2.71
CA VAL A 198 -13.67 3.71 -3.45
C VAL A 198 -12.22 4.18 -3.47
N ILE A 199 -11.49 4.08 -2.35
CA ILE A 199 -10.07 4.46 -2.31
C ILE A 199 -9.25 3.59 -3.27
N TRP A 200 -9.47 2.27 -3.29
CA TRP A 200 -8.82 1.36 -4.23
C TRP A 200 -9.24 1.62 -5.68
N LEU A 201 -10.50 1.96 -5.93
CA LEU A 201 -10.99 2.32 -7.26
C LEU A 201 -10.30 3.58 -7.78
N ILE A 202 -10.16 4.62 -6.96
CA ILE A 202 -9.46 5.85 -7.34
C ILE A 202 -7.99 5.55 -7.65
N ALA A 203 -7.31 4.80 -6.79
CA ALA A 203 -5.92 4.40 -7.00
C ALA A 203 -5.74 3.58 -8.29
N TYR A 204 -6.70 2.69 -8.58
CA TYR A 204 -6.70 1.90 -9.81
C TYR A 204 -6.86 2.77 -11.06
N ILE A 205 -7.83 3.69 -11.08
CA ILE A 205 -8.02 4.64 -12.19
C ILE A 205 -6.76 5.50 -12.38
N MET A 206 -6.13 5.96 -11.30
CA MET A 206 -4.88 6.73 -11.39
C MET A 206 -3.72 5.86 -11.91
N SER A 207 -3.66 4.58 -11.55
CA SER A 207 -2.64 3.66 -12.06
C SER A 207 -2.79 3.41 -13.57
N MET A 208 -4.01 3.51 -14.12
CA MET A 208 -4.26 3.37 -15.56
C MET A 208 -3.52 4.42 -16.40
N VAL A 209 -3.26 5.61 -15.84
CA VAL A 209 -2.47 6.64 -16.53
C VAL A 209 -1.08 6.14 -16.93
N PHE A 210 -0.50 5.23 -16.13
CA PHE A 210 0.81 4.62 -16.40
C PHE A 210 0.69 3.32 -17.19
N THR A 211 -0.32 2.49 -16.91
CA THR A 211 -0.44 1.17 -17.55
C THR A 211 -1.04 1.23 -18.95
N ILE A 212 -1.88 2.22 -19.28
CA ILE A 212 -2.46 2.38 -20.62
C ILE A 212 -1.36 2.66 -21.66
N PRO A 213 -0.45 3.64 -21.49
CA PRO A 213 0.62 3.87 -22.46
C PRO A 213 1.52 2.63 -22.65
N ALA A 214 1.84 1.93 -21.56
CA ALA A 214 2.61 0.69 -21.63
C ALA A 214 1.88 -0.40 -22.44
N SER A 215 0.59 -0.57 -22.19
CA SER A 215 -0.24 -1.55 -22.91
C SER A 215 -0.46 -1.15 -24.37
N ALA A 216 -0.63 0.14 -24.66
CA ALA A 216 -0.78 0.67 -26.00
C ALA A 216 0.48 0.43 -26.85
N ALA A 217 1.68 0.57 -26.28
CA ALA A 217 2.93 0.24 -26.97
C ALA A 217 2.99 -1.26 -27.33
N ASN A 218 2.52 -2.13 -26.43
CA ASN A 218 2.45 -3.57 -26.65
C ASN A 218 1.38 -3.97 -27.69
N LEU A 219 0.29 -3.22 -27.79
CA LEU A 219 -0.76 -3.42 -28.78
C LEU A 219 -0.38 -2.85 -30.15
N ALA A 220 0.20 -1.65 -30.21
CA ALA A 220 0.62 -1.01 -31.46
C ALA A 220 1.63 -1.89 -32.22
N SER A 221 2.57 -2.49 -31.51
CA SER A 221 3.51 -3.46 -32.08
C SER A 221 2.83 -4.73 -32.63
N ALA A 222 1.72 -5.16 -32.05
CA ALA A 222 0.91 -6.27 -32.56
C ALA A 222 0.14 -5.90 -33.84
N PHE A 223 -0.34 -4.66 -33.97
CA PHE A 223 -1.06 -4.19 -35.16
C PHE A 223 -0.15 -3.84 -36.35
N ILE A 224 1.07 -3.36 -36.10
CA ILE A 224 2.02 -2.97 -37.16
C ILE A 224 2.60 -4.21 -37.87
N THR A 225 2.69 -5.35 -37.19
CA THR A 225 3.24 -6.58 -37.76
C THR A 225 2.20 -7.71 -37.75
N PRO A 226 1.08 -7.56 -38.47
CA PRO A 226 0.03 -8.57 -38.47
C PRO A 226 0.56 -9.87 -39.09
N GLY A 227 0.51 -10.97 -38.34
CA GLY A 227 0.95 -12.28 -38.79
C GLY A 227 2.45 -12.60 -38.62
N LYS A 228 3.27 -11.68 -38.06
CA LYS A 228 4.58 -12.04 -37.51
C LYS A 228 4.56 -11.96 -36.00
N MET A 229 5.24 -12.92 -35.38
CA MET A 229 5.38 -13.02 -33.94
C MET A 229 5.88 -11.74 -33.29
N GLN A 230 5.32 -11.49 -32.10
CA GLN A 230 5.48 -10.29 -31.31
C GLN A 230 6.92 -10.16 -30.81
N ASN A 231 7.79 -9.57 -31.62
CA ASN A 231 9.10 -9.11 -31.16
C ASN A 231 8.94 -7.66 -30.70
N LEU A 232 8.58 -7.49 -29.42
CA LEU A 232 8.67 -6.19 -28.78
C LEU A 232 10.13 -5.74 -28.79
N SER A 233 10.37 -4.49 -29.14
CA SER A 233 11.69 -3.89 -28.99
C SER A 233 12.11 -3.93 -27.51
N LEU A 234 13.39 -4.18 -27.24
CA LEU A 234 13.93 -4.08 -25.88
C LEU A 234 13.59 -2.72 -25.25
N GLY A 235 13.55 -1.64 -26.05
CA GLY A 235 13.14 -0.32 -25.61
C GLY A 235 11.68 -0.26 -25.10
N SER A 236 10.73 -0.92 -25.77
CA SER A 236 9.32 -0.92 -25.35
C SER A 236 9.08 -1.80 -24.12
N ILE A 237 9.87 -2.86 -23.95
CA ILE A 237 9.84 -3.71 -22.75
C ILE A 237 10.35 -2.93 -21.54
N ILE A 238 11.50 -2.27 -21.67
CA ILE A 238 12.08 -1.45 -20.60
C ILE A 238 11.13 -0.30 -20.24
N PHE A 239 10.58 0.37 -21.26
CA PHE A 239 9.57 1.42 -21.05
C PHE A 239 8.36 0.90 -20.28
N SER A 240 7.80 -0.26 -20.68
CA SER A 240 6.66 -0.87 -19.99
C SER A 240 7.00 -1.28 -18.55
N ALA A 241 8.22 -1.78 -18.32
CA ALA A 241 8.70 -2.14 -16.99
C ALA A 241 8.75 -0.91 -16.06
N ILE A 242 9.30 0.20 -16.55
CA ILE A 242 9.36 1.48 -15.82
C ILE A 242 7.96 1.98 -15.50
N MET A 243 7.07 1.99 -16.50
CA MET A 243 5.68 2.42 -16.31
C MET A 243 4.94 1.56 -15.28
N GLN A 244 5.18 0.24 -15.27
CA GLN A 244 4.60 -0.67 -14.29
C GLN A 244 5.11 -0.38 -12.86
N GLN A 245 6.38 -0.03 -12.69
CA GLN A 245 6.92 0.37 -11.38
C GLN A 245 6.41 1.75 -10.95
N LEU A 246 6.27 2.70 -11.87
CA LEU A 246 5.66 4.00 -11.57
C LEU A 246 4.18 3.86 -11.17
N ALA A 247 3.44 2.93 -11.76
CA ALA A 247 2.07 2.63 -11.38
C ALA A 247 1.96 2.20 -9.90
N GLN A 248 2.97 1.53 -9.34
CA GLN A 248 2.97 1.13 -7.92
C GLN A 248 2.97 2.34 -6.97
N LEU A 249 3.48 3.50 -7.40
CA LEU A 249 3.42 4.73 -6.60
C LEU A 249 1.98 5.13 -6.27
N MET A 250 1.01 4.76 -7.11
CA MET A 250 -0.40 5.05 -6.85
C MET A 250 -0.94 4.27 -5.64
N PHE A 251 -0.26 3.21 -5.19
CA PHE A 251 -0.59 2.51 -3.95
C PHE A 251 -0.25 3.30 -2.67
N ILE A 252 0.40 4.46 -2.79
CA ILE A 252 0.52 5.40 -1.67
C ILE A 252 -0.85 5.86 -1.18
N ILE A 253 -1.76 6.14 -2.11
CA ILE A 253 -3.13 6.61 -1.82
C ILE A 253 -3.91 5.63 -0.94
N PRO A 254 -4.08 4.34 -1.32
CA PRO A 254 -4.79 3.39 -0.49
C PRO A 254 -4.08 3.13 0.83
N THR A 255 -2.75 3.15 0.88
CA THR A 255 -2.05 2.94 2.15
C THR A 255 -2.34 4.04 3.17
N ILE A 256 -2.33 5.31 2.74
CA ILE A 256 -2.67 6.44 3.62
C ILE A 256 -4.16 6.41 3.97
N GLY A 257 -5.03 6.17 3.00
CA GLY A 257 -6.48 6.11 3.23
C GLY A 257 -6.88 5.00 4.20
N ILE A 258 -6.29 3.81 4.07
CA ILE A 258 -6.45 2.70 5.03
C ILE A 258 -5.99 3.13 6.43
N CYS A 259 -4.86 3.82 6.55
CA CYS A 259 -4.37 4.29 7.83
C CYS A 259 -5.30 5.32 8.49
N LEU A 260 -5.86 6.26 7.71
CA LEU A 260 -6.83 7.22 8.23
C LEU A 260 -8.15 6.53 8.61
N LEU A 261 -8.57 5.52 7.85
CA LEU A 261 -9.73 4.69 8.17
C LEU A 261 -9.51 3.90 9.47
N TYR A 262 -8.32 3.36 9.68
CA TYR A 262 -7.92 2.73 10.94
C TYR A 262 -8.09 3.70 12.11
N TYR A 263 -7.54 4.91 12.02
CA TYR A 263 -7.69 5.90 13.09
C TYR A 263 -9.15 6.31 13.30
N ASN A 264 -9.93 6.43 12.23
CA ASN A 264 -11.36 6.71 12.35
C ASN A 264 -12.10 5.63 13.15
N LEU A 265 -11.83 4.35 12.86
CA LEU A 265 -12.45 3.22 13.55
C LEU A 265 -12.03 3.13 15.02
N VAL A 266 -10.74 3.36 15.31
CA VAL A 266 -10.24 3.42 16.69
C VAL A 266 -10.88 4.57 17.44
N GLU A 267 -10.92 5.77 16.89
CA GLU A 267 -11.55 6.92 17.54
C GLU A 267 -13.05 6.74 17.76
N THR A 268 -13.76 6.12 16.80
CA THR A 268 -15.19 5.86 16.93
C THR A 268 -15.49 4.85 18.05
N LYS A 269 -14.60 3.87 18.30
CA LYS A 269 -14.81 2.83 19.32
C LYS A 269 -14.25 3.18 20.69
N GLU A 270 -13.10 3.85 20.73
CA GLU A 270 -12.32 4.03 21.95
C GLU A 270 -12.30 5.49 22.41
N GLY A 271 -12.63 6.45 21.55
CA GLY A 271 -12.62 7.88 21.88
C GLY A 271 -11.27 8.36 22.40
N SER A 272 -10.16 7.72 22.02
CA SER A 272 -8.83 7.95 22.59
C SER A 272 -8.40 9.41 22.50
N SER A 273 -8.69 10.10 21.39
CA SER A 273 -8.40 11.52 21.20
C SER A 273 -9.23 12.41 22.13
N LEU A 274 -10.48 12.05 22.40
CA LEU A 274 -11.32 12.76 23.38
C LEU A 274 -10.76 12.59 24.79
N MET A 275 -10.33 11.39 25.16
CA MET A 275 -9.73 11.16 26.48
C MET A 275 -8.37 11.85 26.63
N ASP A 276 -7.53 11.85 25.61
CA ASP A 276 -6.26 12.59 25.57
C ASP A 276 -6.47 14.11 25.65
N ARG A 277 -7.57 14.63 25.10
CA ARG A 277 -7.95 16.04 25.25
C ARG A 277 -8.41 16.32 26.68
N ILE A 278 -9.25 15.46 27.25
CA ILE A 278 -9.75 15.60 28.62
C ILE A 278 -8.61 15.56 29.64
N SER A 279 -7.63 14.66 29.48
CA SER A 279 -6.46 14.60 30.35
C SER A 279 -5.62 15.88 30.25
N LYS A 280 -5.40 16.41 29.04
CA LYS A 280 -4.73 17.71 28.82
C LYS A 280 -5.49 18.90 29.39
N PHE A 281 -6.82 18.87 29.41
CA PHE A 281 -7.63 19.87 30.10
C PHE A 281 -7.45 19.80 31.62
N GLY A 282 -7.26 18.60 32.18
CA GLY A 282 -6.99 18.39 33.61
C GLY A 282 -5.56 18.75 34.05
N GLU A 283 -4.61 18.84 33.12
CA GLU A 283 -3.21 19.20 33.40
C GLU A 283 -2.96 20.73 33.41
N HIS A 284 -3.98 21.57 33.22
CA HIS A 284 -3.80 23.01 33.39
C HIS A 284 -3.60 23.37 34.87
N ASN A 285 -2.34 23.69 35.18
CA ASN A 285 -1.75 24.00 36.49
C ASN A 285 -2.61 24.94 37.37
N PRO A 286 -2.80 24.63 38.68
CA PRO A 286 -3.42 25.50 39.69
C PRO A 286 -2.55 26.71 40.10
N GLN A 287 -2.03 27.46 39.12
CA GLN A 287 -1.27 28.70 39.35
C GLN A 287 -1.74 29.88 38.49
N THR A 288 -3.06 29.99 38.26
CA THR A 288 -3.63 31.33 38.11
C THR A 288 -3.86 31.87 39.51
N GLY A 289 -2.87 32.62 40.01
CA GLY A 289 -3.04 33.45 41.20
C GLY A 289 -4.27 34.32 41.00
N PHE A 290 -5.30 34.06 41.79
CA PHE A 290 -6.34 35.05 42.00
C PHE A 290 -5.64 36.30 42.55
N PRO A 291 -5.85 37.49 41.98
CA PRO A 291 -5.40 38.71 42.64
C PRO A 291 -6.06 38.72 44.02
N ASN A 292 -5.24 38.86 45.07
CA ASN A 292 -5.75 39.04 46.42
C ASN A 292 -6.72 40.23 46.40
N GLU A 293 -7.98 39.99 46.72
CA GLU A 293 -8.93 41.06 47.02
C GLU A 293 -8.43 41.74 48.31
N GLU A 294 -7.78 42.89 48.15
CA GLU A 294 -7.54 43.83 49.25
C GLU A 294 -8.90 44.44 49.63
N TYR A 295 -9.41 44.05 50.80
CA TYR A 295 -10.48 44.74 51.53
C TYR A 295 -9.87 45.78 52.48
#